data_AF-A0A349FF37-F1
#
_entry.id   AF-A0A349FF37-F1
#
_cell.length_a   1.000
_cell.length_b   1.000
_cell.length_c   1.000
_cell.angle_alpha   90.00
_cell.angle_beta   90.00
_cell.angle_gamma   90.00
#
_symmetry.space_group_name_H-M   'P 1'
#
loop_
_entity.id
_entity.type
_entity.pdbx_description
1 polymer ?
#
loop_
_entity_poly.entity_id
_entity_poly.type
_entity_poly.pdbx_seq_one_letter_code
_entity_poly.pdbx_strand_id
1 'polypeptide(L)'
;AFNWKGAVLASIVVALPLMVRAVRLSFENVDSKLEQAASTLGASPLKVFFTITLPLTLPGIITGTMLAFARSLGEFGATISFVSNIPGETQTIPLAMYTFIETPGSELEAMRLCVISVVIALGSLLVSEWMSRQCSRRLGAKR
;
A
#
# COMPACT_ATOMS: atom_id res chain seq x y z
N ALA A 1 -2.19 -24.80 -10.86
CA ALA A 1 -3.56 -24.27 -11.09
C ALA A 1 -3.52 -22.76 -10.97
N PHE A 2 -4.12 -22.05 -11.93
CA PHE A 2 -4.29 -20.60 -11.85
C PHE A 2 -5.34 -20.28 -10.78
N ASN A 3 -4.99 -19.43 -9.82
CA ASN A 3 -5.79 -19.14 -8.63
C ASN A 3 -5.53 -17.70 -8.18
N TRP A 4 -6.50 -17.08 -7.50
CA TRP A 4 -6.39 -15.72 -6.95
C TRP A 4 -5.09 -15.45 -6.17
N LYS A 5 -4.52 -16.47 -5.51
CA LYS A 5 -3.23 -16.36 -4.81
C LYS A 5 -2.09 -15.91 -5.71
N GLY A 6 -2.07 -16.30 -6.98
CA GLY A 6 -1.06 -15.85 -7.92
C GLY A 6 -1.25 -14.38 -8.33
N ALA A 7 -2.50 -13.88 -8.39
CA ALA A 7 -2.77 -12.45 -8.57
C ALA A 7 -2.28 -11.62 -7.37
N VAL A 8 -2.41 -12.17 -6.15
CA VAL A 8 -1.86 -11.55 -4.94
C VAL A 8 -0.34 -11.48 -4.99
N LEU A 9 0.34 -12.58 -5.38
CA LEU A 9 1.79 -12.58 -5.54
C LEU A 9 2.26 -11.57 -6.60
N ALA A 10 1.61 -11.54 -7.76
CA ALA A 10 1.90 -10.56 -8.81
C ALA A 10 1.78 -9.12 -8.27
N SER A 11 0.69 -8.84 -7.55
CA SER A 11 0.46 -7.53 -6.93
C SER A 11 1.52 -7.16 -5.89
N ILE A 12 1.92 -8.11 -5.04
CA ILE A 12 2.97 -7.90 -4.02
C ILE A 12 4.29 -7.54 -4.69
N VAL A 13 4.73 -8.31 -5.68
CA VAL A 13 6.03 -8.09 -6.34
C VAL A 13 6.12 -6.68 -6.92
N VAL A 14 5.03 -6.19 -7.51
CA VAL A 14 5.00 -4.89 -8.15
C VAL A 14 4.83 -3.73 -7.15
N ALA A 15 4.10 -3.95 -6.05
CA ALA A 15 3.84 -2.94 -5.04
C ALA A 15 4.95 -2.81 -3.99
N LEU A 16 5.70 -3.89 -3.72
CA LEU A 16 6.69 -3.98 -2.66
C LEU A 16 7.77 -2.87 -2.71
N PRO A 17 8.38 -2.52 -3.87
CA PRO A 17 9.42 -1.51 -3.92
C PRO A 17 8.94 -0.12 -3.46
N LEU A 18 7.68 0.21 -3.75
CA LEU A 18 7.06 1.48 -3.34
C LEU A 18 6.86 1.52 -1.82
N MET A 19 6.36 0.43 -1.23
CA MET A 19 6.20 0.32 0.22
C MET A 19 7.56 0.38 0.93
N VAL A 20 8.55 -0.38 0.47
CA VAL A 20 9.89 -0.40 1.08
C VAL A 20 10.53 0.98 1.04
N ARG A 21 10.42 1.71 -0.07
CA ARG A 21 10.94 3.08 -0.18
C ARG A 21 10.29 4.02 0.84
N ALA A 22 8.97 4.00 0.96
CA ALA A 22 8.26 4.85 1.90
C ALA A 22 8.57 4.51 3.37
N VAL A 23 8.63 3.21 3.70
CA VAL A 23 8.99 2.73 5.03
C VAL A 23 10.43 3.14 5.37
N ARG A 24 11.38 2.93 4.45
CA ARG A 24 12.78 3.31 4.63
C ARG A 24 12.94 4.81 4.93
N LEU A 25 12.26 5.67 4.16
CA LEU A 25 12.27 7.12 4.42
C LEU A 25 11.73 7.45 5.82
N SER A 26 10.75 6.69 6.32
CA SER A 26 10.26 6.85 7.69
C SER A 26 11.34 6.56 8.73
N PHE A 27 12.08 5.46 8.55
CA PHE A 27 13.20 5.08 9.42
C PHE A 27 14.32 6.12 9.40
N GLU A 28 14.66 6.65 8.23
CA GLU A 28 15.70 7.69 8.07
C GLU A 28 15.33 9.02 8.76
N ASN A 29 14.03 9.28 8.97
CA ASN A 29 13.55 10.48 9.67
C ASN A 29 13.52 10.33 11.20
N VAL A 30 13.80 9.15 11.76
CA VAL A 30 13.86 8.96 13.22
C VAL A 30 15.14 9.60 13.76
N ASP A 31 15.01 10.48 14.77
CA ASP A 31 16.18 11.06 15.43
C ASP A 31 16.90 9.98 16.26
N SER A 32 18.08 9.59 15.78
CA SER A 32 18.99 8.65 16.46
C SER A 32 19.30 9.02 17.91
N LYS A 33 19.19 10.30 18.31
CA LYS A 33 19.40 10.74 19.69
C LYS A 33 18.39 10.12 20.66
N LEU A 34 17.15 9.89 20.22
CA LEU A 34 16.12 9.25 21.05
C LEU A 34 16.49 7.80 21.37
N GLU A 35 17.03 7.08 20.38
CA GLU A 35 17.48 5.69 20.54
C GLU A 35 18.73 5.60 21.43
N GLN A 36 19.68 6.54 21.25
CA GLN A 36 20.87 6.64 22.08
C GLN A 36 20.52 6.96 23.53
N ALA A 37 19.61 7.91 23.78
CA ALA A 37 19.15 8.26 25.12
C ALA A 37 18.45 7.09 25.83
N ALA A 38 17.66 6.30 25.12
CA ALA A 38 17.06 5.10 25.69
C ALA A 38 18.11 4.03 26.03
N SER A 39 19.13 3.89 25.18
CA SER A 39 20.23 2.96 25.38
C SER A 39 21.09 3.33 26.60
N THR A 40 21.35 4.63 26.84
CA THR A 40 22.09 5.07 28.05
C THR A 40 21.29 4.86 29.33
N LEU A 41 19.96 4.84 29.25
CA LEU A 41 19.06 4.46 30.34
C LEU A 41 18.93 2.94 30.54
N GLY A 42 19.73 2.14 29.83
CA GLY A 42 19.77 0.68 29.96
C GLY A 42 18.66 -0.05 29.19
N ALA A 43 17.98 0.60 28.24
CA ALA A 43 17.04 -0.10 27.38
C ALA A 43 17.78 -1.04 26.41
N SER A 44 17.31 -2.30 26.30
CA SER A 44 17.82 -3.22 25.29
C SER A 44 17.41 -2.79 23.87
N PRO A 45 18.16 -3.16 22.81
CA PRO A 45 17.83 -2.79 21.43
C PRO A 45 16.41 -3.16 21.00
N LEU A 46 15.92 -4.32 21.44
CA LEU A 46 14.54 -4.76 21.21
C LEU A 46 13.53 -3.80 21.86
N LYS A 47 13.79 -3.35 23.09
CA LYS A 47 12.93 -2.39 23.79
C LYS A 47 12.91 -1.07 23.04
N VAL A 48 14.08 -0.53 22.68
CA VAL A 48 14.21 0.71 21.89
C VAL A 48 13.39 0.65 20.60
N PHE A 49 13.51 -0.45 19.85
CA PHE A 49 12.77 -0.65 18.61
C PHE A 49 11.25 -0.58 18.83
N PHE A 50 10.70 -1.33 19.78
CA PHE A 50 9.24 -1.37 19.99
C PHE A 50 8.68 -0.13 20.68
N THR A 51 9.47 0.59 21.48
CA THR A 51 8.99 1.77 22.23
C THR A 51 9.27 3.11 21.56
N ILE A 52 10.26 3.18 20.66
CA ILE A 52 10.69 4.44 20.03
C ILE A 52 10.61 4.32 18.51
N THR A 53 11.45 3.46 17.91
CA THR A 53 11.62 3.40 16.45
C THR A 53 10.32 3.02 15.75
N LEU A 54 9.65 1.95 16.18
CA LEU A 54 8.43 1.44 15.54
C LEU A 54 7.25 2.43 15.67
N PRO A 55 6.94 3.00 16.84
CA PRO A 55 5.91 4.03 16.95
C PRO A 55 6.18 5.26 16.09
N LEU A 56 7.43 5.76 16.06
CA LEU A 56 7.80 6.95 15.28
C LEU A 56 7.78 6.70 13.78
N THR A 57 8.08 5.47 13.33
CA THR A 57 8.03 5.10 11.91
C THR A 57 6.65 4.74 11.40
N LEU A 58 5.68 4.50 12.30
CA LEU A 58 4.32 4.07 11.99
C LEU A 58 3.60 4.93 10.93
N PRO A 59 3.67 6.29 10.95
CA PRO A 59 3.06 7.10 9.91
C PRO A 59 3.59 6.79 8.50
N GLY A 60 4.89 6.51 8.38
CA GLY A 60 5.49 6.12 7.11
C GLY A 60 5.20 4.68 6.72
N ILE A 61 4.99 3.76 7.68
CA ILE A 61 4.46 2.41 7.40
C ILE A 61 3.05 2.52 6.81
N ILE A 62 2.17 3.29 7.42
CA ILE A 62 0.80 3.53 6.92
C ILE A 62 0.86 4.11 5.49
N THR A 63 1.70 5.13 5.28
CA THR A 63 1.89 5.75 3.97
C THR A 63 2.39 4.74 2.93
N GLY A 64 3.38 3.92 3.29
CA GLY A 64 3.93 2.89 2.41
C GLY A 64 2.92 1.79 2.05
N THR A 65 2.14 1.31 3.02
CA THR A 65 1.07 0.34 2.79
C THR A 65 0.03 0.89 1.83
N MET A 66 -0.31 2.17 1.95
CA MET A 66 -1.32 2.81 1.10
C MET A 66 -0.82 3.06 -0.32
N LEU A 67 0.45 3.42 -0.49
CA LEU A 67 1.10 3.46 -1.81
C LEU A 67 1.11 2.09 -2.48
N ALA A 68 1.42 1.02 -1.72
CA ALA A 68 1.35 -0.35 -2.23
C ALA A 68 -0.07 -0.75 -2.62
N PHE A 69 -1.08 -0.41 -1.80
CA PHE A 69 -2.48 -0.67 -2.10
C PHE A 69 -2.91 0.04 -3.40
N ALA A 70 -2.65 1.35 -3.50
CA ALA A 70 -2.95 2.13 -4.69
C ALA A 70 -2.26 1.54 -5.94
N ARG A 71 -1.01 1.10 -5.81
CA ARG A 71 -0.29 0.43 -6.90
C ARG A 71 -0.91 -0.93 -7.26
N SER A 72 -1.32 -1.73 -6.29
CA SER A 72 -1.93 -3.04 -6.54
C SER A 72 -3.32 -2.94 -7.18
N LEU A 73 -4.11 -1.91 -6.86
CA LEU A 73 -5.43 -1.69 -7.45
C LEU A 73 -5.37 -1.51 -8.97
N GLY A 74 -4.33 -0.83 -9.45
CA GLY A 74 -4.08 -0.65 -10.88
C GLY A 74 -3.27 -1.77 -11.52
N GLU A 75 -2.97 -2.86 -10.81
CA GLU A 75 -2.15 -3.94 -11.38
C GLU A 75 -2.93 -4.77 -12.40
N PHE A 76 -2.35 -4.87 -13.59
CA PHE A 76 -2.94 -5.49 -14.76
C PHE A 76 -1.95 -6.46 -15.41
N GLY A 77 -0.77 -5.94 -15.82
CA GLY A 77 0.17 -6.66 -16.67
C GLY A 77 0.80 -7.89 -16.02
N ALA A 78 1.22 -7.79 -14.76
CA ALA A 78 1.78 -8.92 -14.03
C ALA A 78 0.72 -9.99 -13.77
N THR A 79 -0.51 -9.59 -13.42
CA THR A 79 -1.62 -10.51 -13.15
C THR A 79 -2.03 -11.27 -14.40
N ILE A 80 -2.26 -10.59 -15.53
CA ILE A 80 -2.67 -11.27 -16.78
C ILE A 80 -1.57 -12.20 -17.29
N SER A 81 -0.30 -11.78 -17.21
CA SER A 81 0.82 -12.58 -17.70
C SER A 81 1.08 -13.82 -16.84
N PHE A 82 0.84 -13.73 -15.53
CA PHE A 82 1.17 -14.79 -14.58
C PHE A 82 0.01 -15.74 -14.28
N VAL A 83 -1.22 -15.23 -14.19
CA VAL A 83 -2.41 -16.03 -13.85
C VAL A 83 -3.56 -15.96 -14.84
N SER A 84 -3.41 -15.26 -15.96
CA SER A 84 -4.47 -15.04 -16.96
C SER A 84 -5.70 -14.32 -16.39
N ASN A 85 -6.71 -14.10 -17.23
CA ASN A 85 -7.98 -13.46 -16.87
C ASN A 85 -9.10 -14.52 -16.83
N ILE A 86 -9.29 -15.15 -15.67
CA ILE A 86 -10.33 -16.17 -15.45
C ILE A 86 -11.45 -15.55 -14.61
N PRO A 87 -12.65 -15.35 -15.17
CA PRO A 87 -13.80 -14.84 -14.42
C PRO A 87 -14.10 -15.68 -13.19
N GLY A 88 -14.32 -15.02 -12.04
CA GLY A 88 -14.60 -15.68 -10.77
C GLY A 88 -13.38 -16.22 -10.01
N GLU A 89 -12.18 -16.26 -10.62
CA GLU A 89 -10.97 -16.80 -10.00
C GLU A 89 -9.81 -15.80 -9.94
N THR A 90 -9.41 -15.23 -11.08
CA THR A 90 -8.22 -14.35 -11.17
C THR A 90 -8.54 -12.97 -11.73
N GLN A 91 -9.79 -12.75 -12.16
CA GLN A 91 -10.23 -11.49 -12.73
C GLN A 91 -10.27 -10.38 -11.68
N THR A 92 -9.43 -9.36 -11.88
CA THR A 92 -9.40 -8.12 -11.11
C THR A 92 -10.18 -7.02 -11.82
N ILE A 93 -10.43 -5.89 -11.15
CA ILE A 93 -11.14 -4.75 -11.76
C ILE A 93 -10.46 -4.28 -13.06
N PRO A 94 -9.12 -4.09 -13.12
CA PRO A 94 -8.45 -3.75 -14.39
C PRO A 94 -8.64 -4.79 -15.50
N LEU A 95 -8.66 -6.08 -15.16
CA LEU A 95 -8.86 -7.15 -16.14
C LEU A 95 -10.31 -7.18 -16.66
N ALA A 96 -11.29 -6.96 -15.79
CA ALA A 96 -12.68 -6.83 -16.20
C ALA A 96 -12.89 -5.60 -17.08
N MET A 97 -12.28 -4.46 -16.73
CA MET A 97 -12.31 -3.25 -17.56
C MET A 97 -11.72 -3.51 -18.95
N TYR A 98 -10.58 -4.20 -19.02
CA TYR A 98 -9.96 -4.58 -20.28
C TYR A 98 -10.91 -5.42 -21.16
N THR A 99 -11.56 -6.44 -20.58
CA THR A 99 -12.54 -7.27 -21.30
C THR A 99 -13.73 -6.45 -21.82
N PHE A 100 -14.26 -5.51 -21.03
CA PHE A 100 -15.38 -4.66 -21.49
C PHE A 100 -14.98 -3.68 -22.58
N ILE A 101 -13.74 -3.16 -22.58
CA ILE A 101 -13.24 -2.29 -23.64
C ILE A 101 -13.11 -3.05 -24.96
N GLU A 102 -12.71 -4.32 -24.93
CA GLU A 102 -12.62 -5.16 -26.12
C GLU A 102 -14.00 -5.65 -26.65
N THR A 103 -15.05 -5.52 -25.84
CA THR A 103 -16.40 -6.01 -26.20
C THR A 103 -17.23 -4.88 -26.82
N PRO A 104 -17.63 -4.97 -28.10
CA PRO A 104 -18.44 -3.95 -28.75
C PRO A 104 -19.74 -3.66 -27.98
N GLY A 105 -20.05 -2.39 -27.74
CA GLY A 105 -21.26 -1.95 -27.02
C GLY A 105 -21.17 -1.99 -25.48
N SER A 106 -20.04 -2.36 -24.90
CA SER A 106 -19.86 -2.50 -23.43
C SER A 106 -19.16 -1.31 -22.76
N GLU A 107 -19.05 -0.18 -23.47
CA GLU A 107 -18.33 1.03 -23.01
C GLU A 107 -18.86 1.57 -21.67
N LEU A 108 -20.18 1.51 -21.48
CA LEU A 108 -20.83 1.95 -20.23
C LEU A 108 -20.38 1.11 -19.02
N GLU A 109 -20.12 -0.18 -19.21
CA GLU A 109 -19.68 -1.08 -18.16
C GLU A 109 -18.22 -0.83 -17.78
N ALA A 110 -17.38 -0.62 -18.79
CA ALA A 110 -15.98 -0.21 -18.60
C ALA A 110 -15.90 1.13 -17.84
N MET A 111 -16.72 2.11 -18.23
CA MET A 111 -16.79 3.41 -17.55
C MET A 111 -17.25 3.28 -16.10
N ARG A 112 -18.26 2.45 -15.82
CA ARG A 112 -18.73 2.18 -14.45
C ARG A 112 -17.61 1.64 -13.56
N LEU A 113 -16.86 0.66 -14.04
CA LEU A 113 -15.70 0.11 -13.31
C LEU A 113 -14.56 1.11 -13.16
N CYS A 114 -14.34 1.97 -14.15
CA CYS A 114 -13.36 3.05 -14.09
C CYS A 114 -13.70 4.02 -12.94
N VAL A 115 -14.94 4.51 -12.89
CA VAL A 115 -15.40 5.43 -11.84
C VAL A 115 -15.30 4.76 -10.46
N ILE A 116 -15.71 3.50 -10.33
CA ILE A 116 -15.57 2.76 -9.06
C ILE A 116 -14.11 2.66 -8.63
N SER A 117 -13.19 2.33 -9.56
CA SER A 117 -11.75 2.25 -9.28
C SER A 117 -11.18 3.59 -8.82
N VAL A 118 -11.57 4.69 -9.47
CA VAL A 118 -11.14 6.05 -9.10
C VAL A 118 -11.66 6.43 -7.72
N VAL A 119 -12.93 6.13 -7.41
CA VAL A 119 -13.52 6.42 -6.10
C VAL A 119 -12.81 5.62 -4.99
N ILE A 120 -12.53 4.34 -5.21
CA ILE A 120 -11.80 3.50 -4.26
C ILE A 120 -10.38 4.04 -4.05
N ALA A 121 -9.67 4.38 -5.14
CA ALA A 121 -8.31 4.90 -5.08
C ALA A 121 -8.25 6.23 -4.30
N LEU A 122 -9.09 7.21 -4.68
CA LEU A 122 -9.16 8.51 -3.99
C LEU A 122 -9.62 8.36 -2.54
N GLY A 123 -10.61 7.52 -2.27
CA GLY A 123 -11.09 7.23 -0.92
C GLY A 123 -9.97 6.65 -0.04
N SER A 124 -9.21 5.69 -0.55
CA SER A 124 -8.08 5.10 0.17
C SER A 124 -6.96 6.12 0.45
N LEU A 125 -6.67 7.01 -0.51
CA LEU A 125 -5.68 8.07 -0.34
C LEU A 125 -6.10 9.07 0.74
N LEU A 126 -7.36 9.50 0.73
CA LEU A 126 -7.89 10.44 1.72
C LEU A 126 -7.89 9.83 3.13
N VAL A 127 -8.30 8.57 3.26
CA VAL A 127 -8.25 7.83 4.54
C VAL A 127 -6.81 7.70 5.02
N SER A 128 -5.88 7.38 4.12
CA SER A 128 -4.45 7.29 4.42
C SER A 128 -3.88 8.60 4.96
N GLU A 129 -4.12 9.71 4.25
CA GLU A 129 -3.66 11.02 4.69
C GLU A 129 -4.24 11.40 6.05
N TRP A 130 -5.53 11.11 6.25
CA TRP A 130 -6.19 11.36 7.52
C TRP A 130 -5.55 10.53 8.65
N MET A 131 -5.35 9.23 8.46
CA MET A 131 -4.70 8.34 9.44
C MET A 131 -3.26 8.77 9.73
N SER A 132 -2.48 9.04 8.70
CA SER A 132 -1.09 9.48 8.81
C SER A 132 -0.99 10.78 9.61
N ARG A 133 -1.84 11.78 9.30
CA ARG A 133 -1.91 13.05 10.05
C ARG A 133 -2.31 12.83 11.51
N GLN A 134 -3.26 11.94 11.80
CA GLN A 134 -3.67 11.63 13.17
C GLN A 134 -2.54 10.98 13.97
N CYS A 135 -1.84 10.00 13.38
CA CYS A 135 -0.69 9.34 14.00
C CYS A 135 0.45 10.33 14.27
N SER A 136 0.82 11.17 13.30
CA SER A 136 1.85 12.20 13.48
C SER A 136 1.47 13.23 14.55
N ARG A 137 0.18 13.60 14.66
CA ARG A 137 -0.29 14.51 15.73
C ARG A 137 -0.20 13.89 17.12
N ARG A 138 -0.50 12.61 17.28
CA ARG A 138 -0.44 11.91 18.57
C ARG A 138 0.98 11.70 19.07
N LEU A 139 1.93 11.53 18.16
CA LEU A 139 3.34 11.27 18.49
C LEU A 139 4.14 12.53 18.81
N GLY A 140 3.54 13.72 18.75
CA GLY A 140 4.26 14.97 19.03
C GLY A 140 5.41 15.27 18.07
N ALA A 141 5.55 14.50 16.97
CA ALA A 141 6.61 14.61 15.96
C ALA A 141 6.54 15.89 15.11
N LYS A 142 5.80 16.89 15.59
CA LYS A 142 5.75 18.24 15.04
C LYS A 142 6.00 19.24 16.18
N ARG A 143 7.27 19.41 16.52
CA ARG A 143 7.93 20.71 16.70
C ARG A 143 9.43 20.53 16.73
#